data_AF-A0A0G0X4F4-F1
#
_entry.id   AF-A0A0G0X4F4-F1
#
_cell.length_a   1.000
_cell.length_b   1.000
_cell.length_c   1.000
_cell.angle_alpha   90.00
_cell.angle_beta   90.00
_cell.angle_gamma   90.00
#
_symmetry.space_group_name_H-M   'P 1'
#
loop_
_entity.id
_entity.type
_entity.pdbx_description
1 polymer ?
#
loop_
_entity_poly.entity_id
_entity_poly.type
_entity_poly.pdbx_seq_one_letter_code
_entity_poly.pdbx_strand_id
1 'polypeptide(L)'
;MSYRPFASINEGEDPYNFLNNQGFVNWLRVFGVKYIILSGDPSNLYPTRNDVKNWEEINKLVSQTPGLTKEDWGTKIPVFRIEDPRPEVYSVKKLALIVGSDIIPTSKIPTAVYAESGKFDPKIFEKIRPDSLKIVLNGGNSTDLAMSFLQRYFKFVGDASKSEWAIYSSNQYLKYKYELLIRGYKFRDFDFGCGLAFSTKKGEKINYIFEIPKDGKYVIAKRSGTLKQQKLTWNFEQRTLKSGKFEYEIENDTNLEVLNTIAVVSEGEFNDSIKQAEAYMSRFGISDNSNPSLSEWHDVSIKENGGLTNEYQLSDDDSWLIYTQNFDRGWESDVSNLHLPVFSMINGFYLGDADQVTVKFTGEKNLKLSNGISLGSISVLLVSYLAYAIYRKSR
;
A
#
# COMPACT_ATOMS: atom_id res chain seq x y z
N MET A 1 -1.63 5.45 1.65
CA MET A 1 -0.47 5.31 2.55
C MET A 1 0.70 4.67 1.80
N SER A 2 1.91 5.23 1.90
CA SER A 2 3.08 4.75 1.14
C SER A 2 3.85 3.63 1.83
N TYR A 3 3.71 3.45 3.15
CA TYR A 3 4.56 2.54 3.95
C TYR A 3 3.75 1.50 4.74
N ARG A 4 2.78 0.85 4.08
CA ARG A 4 1.84 -0.10 4.72
C ARG A 4 2.53 -1.22 5.51
N PRO A 5 3.61 -1.86 5.02
CA PRO A 5 4.26 -2.97 5.72
C PRO A 5 4.75 -2.61 7.13
N PHE A 6 5.41 -1.46 7.29
CA PHE A 6 5.83 -0.96 8.61
C PHE A 6 4.64 -0.47 9.45
N ALA A 7 3.67 0.19 8.81
CA ALA A 7 2.46 0.64 9.50
C ALA A 7 1.62 -0.55 10.04
N SER A 8 1.66 -1.71 9.40
CA SER A 8 0.96 -2.93 9.83
C SER A 8 1.47 -3.49 11.17
N ILE A 9 2.75 -3.28 11.49
CA ILE A 9 3.41 -3.74 12.73
C ILE A 9 3.63 -2.63 13.76
N ASN A 10 3.25 -1.40 13.44
CA ASN A 10 3.33 -0.25 14.34
C ASN A 10 2.16 -0.26 15.36
N GLU A 11 2.44 -0.06 16.64
CA GLU A 11 1.44 -0.04 17.73
C GLU A 11 1.31 1.36 18.39
N GLY A 12 1.71 2.41 17.69
CA GLY A 12 1.64 3.80 18.13
C GLY A 12 1.28 4.79 17.02
N GLU A 13 1.16 6.06 17.39
CA GLU A 13 1.00 7.15 16.40
C GLU A 13 2.33 7.56 15.76
N ASP A 14 3.44 7.39 16.48
CA ASP A 14 4.78 7.69 15.99
C ASP A 14 5.13 6.74 14.83
N PRO A 15 5.48 7.28 13.64
CA PRO A 15 5.91 6.48 12.49
C PRO A 15 7.05 5.51 12.79
N TYR A 16 7.92 5.78 13.77
CA TYR A 16 9.06 4.92 14.12
C TYR A 16 8.73 3.86 15.19
N ASN A 17 7.52 3.86 15.75
CA ASN A 17 7.14 2.90 16.78
C ASN A 17 7.21 1.43 16.30
N PHE A 18 7.18 1.18 14.98
CA PHE A 18 7.41 -0.16 14.41
C PHE A 18 8.75 -0.79 14.83
N LEU A 19 9.76 0.01 15.23
CA LEU A 19 11.05 -0.49 15.69
C LEU A 19 10.94 -1.36 16.96
N ASN A 20 9.83 -1.23 17.71
CA ASN A 20 9.54 -2.10 18.85
C ASN A 20 9.15 -3.54 18.42
N ASN A 21 8.81 -3.74 17.14
CA ASN A 21 8.50 -5.05 16.60
C ASN A 21 9.71 -5.62 15.86
N GLN A 22 10.39 -6.60 16.46
CA GLN A 22 11.59 -7.24 15.90
C GLN A 22 11.42 -7.78 14.46
N GLY A 23 10.18 -8.04 14.02
CA GLY A 23 9.88 -8.43 12.64
C GLY A 23 10.14 -7.35 11.59
N PHE A 24 10.41 -6.10 11.96
CA PHE A 24 10.69 -5.02 11.00
C PHE A 24 11.90 -5.33 10.09
N VAL A 25 12.88 -6.10 10.59
CA VAL A 25 14.08 -6.48 9.83
C VAL A 25 13.72 -7.33 8.61
N ASN A 26 12.68 -8.17 8.70
CA ASN A 26 12.24 -8.95 7.55
C ASN A 26 11.65 -8.07 6.45
N TRP A 27 10.97 -6.97 6.81
CA TRP A 27 10.52 -5.98 5.83
C TRP A 27 11.70 -5.24 5.19
N LEU A 28 12.68 -4.82 5.98
CA LEU A 28 13.90 -4.20 5.45
C LEU A 28 14.66 -5.13 4.49
N ARG A 29 14.72 -6.44 4.81
CA ARG A 29 15.27 -7.47 3.92
C ARG A 29 14.53 -7.53 2.58
N VAL A 30 13.19 -7.55 2.61
CA VAL A 30 12.35 -7.58 1.39
C VAL A 30 12.54 -6.34 0.52
N PHE A 31 12.81 -5.17 1.13
CA PHE A 31 13.03 -3.91 0.41
C PHE A 31 14.50 -3.66 0.02
N GLY A 32 15.38 -4.64 0.24
CA GLY A 32 16.78 -4.57 -0.16
C GLY A 32 17.65 -3.65 0.67
N VAL A 33 17.24 -3.34 1.90
CA VAL A 33 18.05 -2.56 2.83
C VAL A 33 19.16 -3.46 3.38
N LYS A 34 20.41 -3.11 3.07
CA LYS A 34 21.60 -3.86 3.50
C LYS A 34 22.17 -3.39 4.84
N TYR A 35 22.08 -2.09 5.12
CA TYR A 35 22.64 -1.48 6.32
C TYR A 35 21.66 -0.52 6.98
N ILE A 36 21.62 -0.55 8.31
CA ILE A 36 20.98 0.47 9.15
C ILE A 36 22.10 1.29 9.77
N ILE A 37 22.10 2.59 9.46
CA ILE A 37 23.08 3.54 10.00
C ILE A 37 22.36 4.47 10.95
N LEU A 38 22.78 4.46 12.21
CA LEU A 38 22.20 5.28 13.26
C LEU A 38 23.13 6.48 13.53
N SER A 39 23.01 7.54 12.71
CA SER A 39 23.86 8.74 12.82
C SER A 39 23.36 9.82 13.81
N GLY A 40 22.16 9.66 14.36
CA GLY A 40 21.48 10.70 15.15
C GLY A 40 21.05 11.87 14.27
N ASP A 41 20.76 13.02 14.89
CA ASP A 41 20.55 14.29 14.20
C ASP A 41 21.87 15.07 14.13
N PRO A 42 22.59 15.05 12.99
CA PRO A 42 23.86 15.76 12.85
C PRO A 42 23.68 17.29 12.85
N SER A 43 22.46 17.80 12.67
CA SER A 43 22.15 19.24 12.70
C SER A 43 21.89 19.76 14.11
N ASN A 44 21.58 18.88 15.06
CA ASN A 44 21.35 19.26 16.45
C ASN A 44 22.67 19.29 17.24
N LEU A 45 23.31 20.46 17.23
CA LEU A 45 24.58 20.69 17.94
C LEU A 45 24.45 20.56 19.47
N TYR A 46 23.25 20.69 20.02
CA TYR A 46 22.98 20.67 21.47
C TYR A 46 21.73 19.83 21.79
N PRO A 47 21.81 18.49 21.66
CA PRO A 47 20.66 17.62 21.91
C PRO A 47 20.18 17.75 23.34
N THR A 48 18.85 17.79 23.51
CA THR A 48 18.23 17.79 24.83
C THR A 48 18.43 16.42 25.50
N ARG A 49 18.24 16.35 26.82
CA ARG A 49 18.25 15.05 27.53
C ARG A 49 17.25 14.05 26.96
N ASN A 50 16.10 14.54 26.48
CA ASN A 50 15.10 13.69 25.87
C ASN A 50 15.57 13.18 24.50
N ASP A 51 16.23 14.01 23.69
CA ASP A 51 16.79 13.59 22.39
C ASP A 51 17.83 12.48 22.58
N VAL A 52 18.74 12.66 23.55
CA VAL A 52 19.76 11.64 23.87
C VAL A 52 19.09 10.34 24.33
N LYS A 53 18.11 10.42 25.23
CA LYS A 53 17.39 9.24 25.75
C LYS A 53 16.64 8.49 24.64
N ASN A 54 15.91 9.20 23.79
CA ASN A 54 15.18 8.61 22.66
C ASN A 54 16.15 7.93 21.69
N TRP A 55 17.30 8.55 21.45
CA TRP A 55 18.33 8.01 20.58
C TRP A 55 18.99 6.75 21.15
N GLU A 56 19.30 6.74 22.45
CA GLU A 56 19.79 5.56 23.15
C GLU A 56 18.77 4.42 23.11
N GLU A 57 17.48 4.73 23.22
CA GLU A 57 16.40 3.74 23.11
C GLU A 57 16.32 3.14 21.70
N ILE A 58 16.40 3.94 20.63
CA ILE A 58 16.46 3.45 19.25
C ILE A 58 17.69 2.55 19.04
N ASN A 59 18.87 3.00 19.48
CA ASN A 59 20.09 2.20 19.38
C ASN A 59 19.96 0.87 20.13
N LYS A 60 19.35 0.89 21.32
CA LYS A 60 19.09 -0.32 22.10
C LYS A 60 18.14 -1.27 21.37
N LEU A 61 17.02 -0.77 20.85
CA LEU A 61 16.06 -1.58 20.09
C LEU A 61 16.71 -2.24 18.87
N VAL A 62 17.44 -1.47 18.07
CA VAL A 62 18.14 -1.99 16.88
C VAL A 62 19.23 -2.99 17.26
N SER A 63 20.07 -2.67 18.24
CA SER A 63 21.16 -3.57 18.66
C SER A 63 20.69 -4.89 19.28
N GLN A 64 19.50 -4.93 19.85
CA GLN A 64 18.90 -6.13 20.44
C GLN A 64 18.03 -6.92 19.44
N THR A 65 17.87 -6.43 18.21
CA THR A 65 17.00 -7.09 17.23
C THR A 65 17.71 -8.28 16.57
N PRO A 66 17.13 -9.49 16.60
CA PRO A 66 17.70 -10.66 15.94
C PRO A 66 17.88 -10.47 14.43
N GLY A 67 18.97 -11.02 13.87
CA GLY A 67 19.28 -10.92 12.44
C GLY A 67 20.00 -9.63 12.02
N LEU A 68 20.36 -8.78 12.97
CA LEU A 68 21.26 -7.64 12.76
C LEU A 68 22.63 -7.93 13.33
N THR A 69 23.67 -7.72 12.52
CA THR A 69 25.06 -7.83 12.95
C THR A 69 25.68 -6.45 13.00
N LYS A 70 26.25 -6.05 14.14
CA LYS A 70 26.98 -4.78 14.24
C LYS A 70 28.28 -4.88 13.45
N GLU A 71 28.54 -3.91 12.59
CA GLU A 71 29.75 -3.82 11.78
C GLU A 71 30.65 -2.68 12.28
N ASP A 72 31.96 -2.88 12.22
CA ASP A 72 32.93 -1.83 12.50
C ASP A 72 33.41 -1.21 11.18
N TRP A 73 32.98 0.02 10.92
CA TRP A 73 33.41 0.82 9.78
C TRP A 73 34.52 1.81 10.14
N GLY A 74 35.14 1.68 11.31
CA GLY A 74 36.12 2.64 11.83
C GLY A 74 35.48 3.97 12.23
N THR A 75 34.17 4.00 12.46
CA THR A 75 33.42 5.20 12.86
C THR A 75 32.78 5.02 14.23
N LYS A 76 32.49 6.14 14.90
CA LYS A 76 31.70 6.12 16.15
C LYS A 76 30.19 5.93 15.91
N ILE A 77 29.76 5.96 14.65
CA ILE A 77 28.35 5.82 14.26
C ILE A 77 28.01 4.32 14.27
N PRO A 78 26.99 3.88 15.02
CA PRO A 78 26.54 2.50 14.97
C PRO A 78 26.03 2.12 13.57
N VAL A 79 26.63 1.06 13.01
CA VAL A 79 26.23 0.46 11.73
C VAL A 79 25.83 -0.99 11.99
N PHE A 80 24.67 -1.36 11.48
CA PHE A 80 24.14 -2.73 11.58
C PHE A 80 23.88 -3.28 10.17
N ARG A 81 24.43 -4.46 9.87
CA ARG A 81 24.21 -5.20 8.64
C ARG A 81 22.98 -6.11 8.77
N ILE A 82 22.13 -6.07 7.75
CA ILE A 82 21.04 -7.02 7.56
C ILE A 82 21.57 -8.16 6.68
N GLU A 83 21.34 -9.40 7.11
CA GLU A 83 21.72 -10.58 6.34
C GLU A 83 20.69 -10.89 5.24
N ASP A 84 21.21 -11.26 4.08
CA ASP A 84 20.46 -11.73 2.90
C ASP A 84 19.36 -10.76 2.41
N PRO A 85 19.65 -9.46 2.20
CA PRO A 85 18.68 -8.54 1.61
C PRO A 85 18.36 -8.94 0.17
N ARG A 86 17.10 -8.78 -0.25
CA ARG A 86 16.74 -8.90 -1.67
C ARG A 86 17.47 -7.82 -2.48
N PRO A 87 17.76 -8.06 -3.77
CA PRO A 87 18.23 -7.00 -4.66
C PRO A 87 17.21 -5.86 -4.77
N GLU A 88 17.67 -4.66 -5.17
CA GLU A 88 16.76 -3.53 -5.47
C GLU A 88 15.80 -3.87 -6.62
N VAL A 89 16.28 -4.64 -7.59
CA VAL A 89 15.51 -5.16 -8.70
C VAL A 89 15.67 -6.68 -8.75
N TYR A 90 14.55 -7.40 -8.69
CA TYR A 90 14.53 -8.85 -8.77
C TYR A 90 13.30 -9.31 -9.55
N SER A 91 13.33 -10.56 -9.99
CA SER A 91 12.20 -11.17 -10.71
C SER A 91 11.58 -12.30 -9.89
N VAL A 92 10.28 -12.54 -10.12
CA VAL A 92 9.55 -13.62 -9.50
C VAL A 92 8.63 -14.31 -10.51
N LYS A 93 8.52 -15.63 -10.38
CA LYS A 93 7.62 -16.44 -11.19
C LYS A 93 6.16 -16.09 -10.93
N LYS A 94 5.80 -15.84 -9.66
CA LYS A 94 4.41 -15.66 -9.24
C LYS A 94 4.27 -14.56 -8.21
N LEU A 95 3.19 -13.78 -8.33
CA LEU A 95 2.71 -12.94 -7.23
C LEU A 95 1.70 -13.70 -6.37
N ALA A 96 1.65 -13.34 -5.09
CA ALA A 96 0.56 -13.71 -4.20
C ALA A 96 -0.50 -12.59 -4.18
N LEU A 97 -1.72 -12.87 -4.65
CA LEU A 97 -2.88 -12.02 -4.41
C LEU A 97 -3.45 -12.32 -3.03
N ILE A 98 -3.16 -11.46 -2.06
CA ILE A 98 -3.62 -11.59 -0.70
C ILE A 98 -5.05 -11.06 -0.58
N VAL A 99 -5.93 -11.89 -0.04
CA VAL A 99 -7.31 -11.57 0.30
C VAL A 99 -7.45 -11.60 1.82
N GLY A 100 -7.78 -10.46 2.42
CA GLY A 100 -7.84 -10.27 3.88
C GLY A 100 -6.69 -9.43 4.42
N SER A 101 -6.22 -9.78 5.63
CA SER A 101 -5.36 -8.93 6.45
C SER A 101 -3.91 -8.83 5.92
N ASP A 102 -3.12 -7.89 6.47
CA ASP A 102 -1.68 -7.81 6.22
C ASP A 102 -0.94 -9.12 6.58
N ILE A 103 0.10 -9.43 5.81
CA ILE A 103 0.99 -10.57 6.11
C ILE A 103 1.86 -10.24 7.33
N ILE A 104 2.03 -11.23 8.21
CA ILE A 104 2.96 -11.13 9.34
C ILE A 104 4.39 -11.29 8.82
N PRO A 105 5.32 -10.37 9.14
CA PRO A 105 6.68 -10.46 8.63
C PRO A 105 7.43 -11.67 9.21
N THR A 106 7.71 -12.65 8.35
CA THR A 106 8.58 -13.79 8.64
C THR A 106 9.83 -13.73 7.77
N SER A 107 10.75 -14.70 7.89
CA SER A 107 11.90 -14.78 6.98
C SER A 107 11.51 -15.13 5.54
N LYS A 108 10.31 -15.68 5.31
CA LYS A 108 9.80 -16.10 4.00
C LYS A 108 8.51 -15.34 3.66
N ILE A 109 8.66 -14.07 3.31
CA ILE A 109 7.51 -13.23 2.92
C ILE A 109 7.24 -13.44 1.42
N PRO A 110 6.01 -13.83 1.03
CA PRO A 110 5.68 -13.96 -0.39
C PRO A 110 5.64 -12.59 -1.06
N THR A 111 6.04 -12.51 -2.32
CA THR A 111 5.92 -11.25 -3.09
C THR A 111 4.46 -11.01 -3.42
N ALA A 112 3.87 -9.99 -2.78
CA ALA A 112 2.43 -9.92 -2.61
C ALA A 112 1.80 -8.62 -3.11
N VAL A 113 0.58 -8.72 -3.63
CA VAL A 113 -0.35 -7.62 -3.87
C VAL A 113 -1.62 -7.87 -3.07
N TYR A 114 -2.25 -6.79 -2.59
CA TYR A 114 -3.42 -6.92 -1.70
C TYR A 114 -4.67 -6.48 -2.43
N ALA A 115 -5.65 -7.39 -2.57
CA ALA A 115 -6.92 -7.13 -3.24
C ALA A 115 -7.67 -5.95 -2.60
N GLU A 116 -7.55 -5.83 -1.28
CA GLU A 116 -8.22 -4.82 -0.47
C GLU A 116 -7.44 -3.51 -0.32
N SER A 117 -6.33 -3.34 -1.06
CA SER A 117 -5.46 -2.15 -0.91
C SER A 117 -6.10 -0.83 -1.34
N GLY A 118 -7.18 -0.86 -2.14
CA GLY A 118 -7.77 0.34 -2.74
C GLY A 118 -6.94 0.96 -3.87
N LYS A 119 -5.83 0.35 -4.29
CA LYS A 119 -4.88 0.95 -5.24
C LYS A 119 -5.05 0.49 -6.69
N PHE A 120 -5.77 -0.61 -6.92
CA PHE A 120 -6.03 -1.17 -8.24
C PHE A 120 -7.36 -1.94 -8.26
N ASP A 121 -7.93 -2.11 -9.45
CA ASP A 121 -9.08 -3.00 -9.68
C ASP A 121 -8.57 -4.43 -9.94
N PRO A 122 -8.96 -5.45 -9.14
CA PRO A 122 -8.53 -6.82 -9.35
C PRO A 122 -8.88 -7.40 -10.73
N LYS A 123 -9.83 -6.82 -11.48
CA LYS A 123 -10.12 -7.20 -12.87
C LYS A 123 -8.91 -7.07 -13.79
N ILE A 124 -7.90 -6.32 -13.38
CA ILE A 124 -6.65 -6.19 -14.13
C ILE A 124 -5.93 -7.54 -14.35
N PHE A 125 -6.21 -8.55 -13.50
CA PHE A 125 -5.65 -9.89 -13.66
C PHE A 125 -6.34 -10.74 -14.72
N GLU A 126 -7.42 -10.30 -15.37
CA GLU A 126 -8.06 -11.07 -16.46
C GLU A 126 -7.06 -11.37 -17.59
N LYS A 127 -6.06 -10.50 -17.77
CA LYS A 127 -5.10 -10.51 -18.86
C LYS A 127 -3.77 -11.22 -18.55
N ILE A 128 -3.58 -11.75 -17.34
CA ILE A 128 -2.32 -12.42 -16.96
C ILE A 128 -2.41 -13.95 -17.05
N ARG A 129 -1.27 -14.61 -17.23
CA ARG A 129 -1.18 -16.08 -17.24
C ARG A 129 -1.68 -16.68 -15.91
N PRO A 130 -2.46 -17.78 -15.91
CA PRO A 130 -2.98 -18.39 -14.69
C PRO A 130 -1.91 -18.88 -13.69
N ASP A 131 -0.72 -19.21 -14.18
CA ASP A 131 0.39 -19.71 -13.38
C ASP A 131 1.26 -18.59 -12.80
N SER A 132 1.11 -17.34 -13.25
CA SER A 132 1.87 -16.19 -12.75
C SER A 132 1.28 -15.54 -11.49
N LEU A 133 0.18 -16.07 -10.95
CA LEU A 133 -0.48 -15.55 -9.75
C LEU A 133 -1.02 -16.72 -8.92
N LYS A 134 -0.99 -16.57 -7.59
CA LYS A 134 -1.71 -17.44 -6.65
C LYS A 134 -2.56 -16.62 -5.71
N ILE A 135 -3.76 -17.09 -5.40
CA ILE A 135 -4.62 -16.45 -4.40
C ILE A 135 -4.28 -17.01 -3.03
N VAL A 136 -4.11 -16.12 -2.05
CA VAL A 136 -3.87 -16.50 -0.66
C VAL A 136 -4.93 -15.87 0.23
N LEU A 137 -5.70 -16.72 0.88
CA LEU A 137 -6.78 -16.32 1.79
C LEU A 137 -6.19 -16.07 3.19
N ASN A 138 -5.67 -14.86 3.43
CA ASN A 138 -5.07 -14.48 4.71
C ASN A 138 -6.13 -13.94 5.67
N GLY A 139 -6.87 -14.86 6.29
CA GLY A 139 -8.03 -14.52 7.13
C GLY A 139 -9.25 -14.04 6.34
N GLY A 140 -9.13 -13.78 5.04
CA GLY A 140 -10.26 -13.48 4.14
C GLY A 140 -10.89 -14.74 3.53
N ASN A 141 -11.89 -14.53 2.68
CA ASN A 141 -12.62 -15.58 1.97
C ASN A 141 -13.02 -15.16 0.54
N SER A 142 -13.79 -15.99 -0.16
CA SER A 142 -14.27 -15.70 -1.52
C SER A 142 -15.13 -14.44 -1.59
N THR A 143 -15.93 -14.17 -0.56
CA THR A 143 -16.75 -12.95 -0.46
C THR A 143 -15.87 -11.71 -0.34
N ASP A 144 -14.79 -11.74 0.42
CA ASP A 144 -13.85 -10.61 0.51
C ASP A 144 -13.22 -10.30 -0.87
N LEU A 145 -12.88 -11.34 -1.64
CA LEU A 145 -12.42 -11.18 -3.02
C LEU A 145 -13.52 -10.62 -3.93
N ALA A 146 -14.75 -11.13 -3.82
CA ALA A 146 -15.89 -10.65 -4.60
C ALA A 146 -16.15 -9.15 -4.37
N MET A 147 -16.09 -8.72 -3.11
CA MET A 147 -16.25 -7.31 -2.74
C MET A 147 -15.12 -6.44 -3.29
N SER A 148 -13.92 -6.99 -3.49
CA SER A 148 -12.81 -6.27 -4.11
C SER A 148 -13.07 -5.91 -5.58
N PHE A 149 -13.97 -6.60 -6.30
CA PHE A 149 -14.42 -6.20 -7.65
C PHE A 149 -15.46 -5.07 -7.65
N LEU A 150 -16.04 -4.78 -6.48
CA LEU A 150 -17.14 -3.83 -6.30
C LEU A 150 -16.69 -2.50 -5.66
N GLN A 151 -15.38 -2.28 -5.54
CA GLN A 151 -14.80 -1.08 -4.90
C GLN A 151 -15.34 0.24 -5.44
N ARG A 152 -15.74 0.30 -6.72
CA ARG A 152 -16.36 1.50 -7.33
C ARG A 152 -17.67 1.95 -6.67
N TYR A 153 -18.34 1.05 -5.94
CA TYR A 153 -19.60 1.32 -5.24
C TYR A 153 -19.42 1.75 -3.79
N PHE A 154 -18.18 1.73 -3.29
CA PHE A 154 -17.89 2.00 -1.88
C PHE A 154 -18.00 3.49 -1.60
N LYS A 155 -18.68 3.82 -0.50
CA LYS A 155 -18.64 5.17 0.07
C LYS A 155 -17.47 5.28 1.03
N PHE A 156 -16.77 6.41 0.98
CA PHE A 156 -15.75 6.74 1.97
C PHE A 156 -16.45 7.03 3.30
N VAL A 157 -15.78 6.79 4.43
CA VAL A 157 -16.40 7.12 5.73
C VAL A 157 -16.66 8.62 5.88
N GLY A 158 -15.87 9.45 5.22
CA GLY A 158 -16.05 10.90 5.14
C GLY A 158 -17.22 11.36 4.27
N ASP A 159 -17.84 10.48 3.49
CA ASP A 159 -19.01 10.81 2.64
C ASP A 159 -20.34 10.76 3.41
N ALA A 160 -20.31 10.48 4.71
CA ALA A 160 -21.50 10.45 5.55
C ALA A 160 -22.19 11.82 5.56
N SER A 161 -23.51 11.85 5.37
CA SER A 161 -24.29 13.10 5.38
C SER A 161 -24.42 13.68 6.79
N LYS A 162 -24.44 12.82 7.81
CA LYS A 162 -24.43 13.15 9.23
C LYS A 162 -23.74 12.02 9.99
N SER A 163 -22.90 12.36 10.95
CA SER A 163 -22.20 11.37 11.78
C SER A 163 -22.04 11.84 13.21
N GLU A 164 -22.34 10.96 14.16
CA GLU A 164 -21.94 11.06 15.57
C GLU A 164 -20.70 10.22 15.86
N TRP A 165 -20.26 9.42 14.89
CA TRP A 165 -19.09 8.56 14.99
C TRP A 165 -17.80 9.34 14.72
N ALA A 166 -16.69 8.91 15.31
CA ALA A 166 -15.38 9.46 15.00
C ALA A 166 -14.95 8.99 13.60
N ILE A 167 -14.63 9.92 12.70
CA ILE A 167 -14.26 9.64 11.31
C ILE A 167 -12.77 9.92 11.11
N TYR A 168 -12.08 8.98 10.46
CA TYR A 168 -10.69 9.09 10.08
C TYR A 168 -10.49 8.73 8.62
N SER A 169 -9.77 9.58 7.89
CA SER A 169 -9.38 9.30 6.51
C SER A 169 -8.24 8.29 6.44
N SER A 170 -8.05 7.67 5.28
CA SER A 170 -7.06 6.59 5.04
C SER A 170 -5.61 7.02 5.23
N ASN A 171 -5.32 8.33 5.14
CA ASN A 171 -4.00 8.89 5.47
C ASN A 171 -3.74 8.99 6.99
N GLN A 172 -4.77 8.87 7.82
CA GLN A 172 -4.69 8.88 9.29
C GLN A 172 -4.59 7.46 9.88
N TYR A 173 -4.15 6.46 9.10
CA TYR A 173 -4.17 5.06 9.53
C TYR A 173 -3.42 4.77 10.83
N LEU A 174 -2.25 5.37 11.09
CA LEU A 174 -1.57 5.17 12.38
C LEU A 174 -2.39 5.72 13.55
N LYS A 175 -3.05 6.86 13.35
CA LYS A 175 -3.90 7.48 14.36
C LYS A 175 -5.11 6.61 14.69
N TYR A 176 -5.91 6.22 13.69
CA TYR A 176 -7.10 5.40 13.98
C TYR A 176 -6.72 3.99 14.47
N LYS A 177 -5.59 3.44 14.01
CA LYS A 177 -5.09 2.16 14.50
C LYS A 177 -4.75 2.23 15.98
N TYR A 178 -4.05 3.29 16.40
CA TYR A 178 -3.71 3.52 17.80
C TYR A 178 -4.96 3.74 18.66
N GLU A 179 -5.91 4.57 18.20
CA GLU A 179 -7.18 4.81 18.89
C GLU A 179 -8.00 3.51 19.08
N LEU A 180 -8.03 2.63 18.08
CA LEU A 180 -8.64 1.32 18.20
C LEU A 180 -7.89 0.40 19.17
N LEU A 181 -6.54 0.42 19.13
CA LEU A 181 -5.70 -0.39 19.99
C LEU A 181 -5.91 -0.07 21.47
N ILE A 182 -5.93 1.21 21.86
CA ILE A 182 -6.17 1.62 23.26
C ILE A 182 -7.59 1.30 23.74
N ARG A 183 -8.51 0.99 22.82
CA ARG A 183 -9.87 0.51 23.10
C ARG A 183 -9.99 -1.02 23.02
N GLY A 184 -8.87 -1.72 22.87
CA GLY A 184 -8.83 -3.19 22.84
C GLY A 184 -9.21 -3.82 21.50
N TYR A 185 -9.20 -3.07 20.40
CA TYR A 185 -9.44 -3.58 19.05
C TYR A 185 -8.14 -3.64 18.26
N LYS A 186 -7.62 -4.86 18.05
CA LYS A 186 -6.39 -5.09 17.27
C LYS A 186 -6.76 -5.27 15.81
N PHE A 187 -6.19 -4.41 14.96
CA PHE A 187 -6.56 -4.31 13.55
C PHE A 187 -5.36 -4.47 12.62
N ARG A 188 -5.50 -5.35 11.61
CA ARG A 188 -4.54 -5.56 10.52
C ARG A 188 -5.21 -5.64 9.14
N ASP A 189 -6.52 -5.39 9.06
CA ASP A 189 -7.21 -5.45 7.78
C ASP A 189 -6.92 -4.19 6.96
N PHE A 190 -7.06 -4.29 5.65
CA PHE A 190 -7.02 -3.11 4.80
C PHE A 190 -8.30 -2.30 4.93
N ASP A 191 -8.26 -1.04 4.53
CA ASP A 191 -9.41 -0.14 4.59
C ASP A 191 -9.99 0.17 3.21
N PHE A 192 -9.59 -0.54 2.14
CA PHE A 192 -9.94 -0.23 0.74
C PHE A 192 -9.60 1.21 0.32
N GLY A 193 -8.75 1.91 1.07
CA GLY A 193 -8.54 3.34 0.88
C GLY A 193 -9.75 4.21 1.27
N CYS A 194 -10.78 3.65 1.91
CA CYS A 194 -12.00 4.36 2.34
C CYS A 194 -11.88 5.04 3.71
N GLY A 195 -10.84 4.73 4.48
CA GLY A 195 -10.69 5.21 5.86
C GLY A 195 -11.50 4.36 6.84
N LEU A 196 -11.73 4.90 8.02
CA LEU A 196 -12.41 4.18 9.09
C LEU A 196 -13.20 5.15 9.97
N ALA A 197 -14.40 4.73 10.37
CA ALA A 197 -15.20 5.38 11.39
C ALA A 197 -15.43 4.42 12.56
N PHE A 198 -15.53 4.93 13.78
CA PHE A 198 -15.95 4.10 14.91
C PHE A 198 -16.76 4.88 15.93
N SER A 199 -17.62 4.17 16.66
CA SER A 199 -18.35 4.68 17.82
C SER A 199 -18.13 3.75 19.01
N THR A 200 -17.99 4.34 20.20
CA THR A 200 -17.93 3.63 21.49
C THR A 200 -19.19 3.81 22.33
N LYS A 201 -20.19 4.55 21.85
CA LYS A 201 -21.44 4.79 22.58
C LYS A 201 -22.60 4.18 21.82
N LYS A 202 -23.39 3.36 22.53
CA LYS A 202 -24.60 2.78 21.97
C LYS A 202 -25.59 3.88 21.59
N GLY A 203 -26.25 3.72 20.45
CA GLY A 203 -27.23 4.66 19.92
C GLY A 203 -26.65 5.80 19.06
N GLU A 204 -25.32 6.00 19.03
CA GLU A 204 -24.70 6.94 18.09
C GLU A 204 -24.87 6.43 16.66
N LYS A 205 -25.19 7.33 15.73
CA LYS A 205 -25.55 7.01 14.35
C LYS A 205 -24.60 7.62 13.33
N ILE A 206 -24.50 6.97 12.17
CA ILE A 206 -23.87 7.50 10.96
C ILE A 206 -24.79 7.26 9.77
N ASN A 207 -24.98 8.29 8.96
CA ASN A 207 -25.99 8.33 7.89
C ASN A 207 -25.34 8.51 6.52
N TYR A 208 -25.85 7.78 5.52
CA TYR A 208 -25.39 7.83 4.14
C TYR A 208 -26.55 8.06 3.18
N ILE A 209 -26.27 8.77 2.09
CA ILE A 209 -27.21 8.98 0.99
C ILE A 209 -26.65 8.29 -0.27
N PHE A 210 -27.49 7.46 -0.89
CA PHE A 210 -27.20 6.75 -2.13
C PHE A 210 -28.14 7.20 -3.23
N GLU A 211 -27.62 7.28 -4.46
CA GLU A 211 -28.43 7.51 -5.65
C GLU A 211 -28.74 6.16 -6.30
N ILE A 212 -30.03 5.82 -6.36
CA ILE A 212 -30.52 4.57 -6.91
C ILE A 212 -30.93 4.81 -8.38
N PRO A 213 -30.25 4.18 -9.35
CA PRO A 213 -30.45 4.50 -10.76
C PRO A 213 -31.76 3.98 -11.34
N LYS A 214 -32.34 2.92 -10.75
CA LYS A 214 -33.61 2.32 -11.20
C LYS A 214 -34.26 1.53 -10.07
N ASP A 215 -35.56 1.32 -10.20
CA ASP A 215 -36.29 0.41 -9.32
C ASP A 215 -35.72 -1.01 -9.42
N GLY A 216 -35.54 -1.69 -8.29
CA GLY A 216 -35.05 -3.07 -8.30
C GLY A 216 -34.60 -3.60 -6.94
N LYS A 217 -34.04 -4.80 -6.95
CA LYS A 217 -33.42 -5.42 -5.78
C LYS A 217 -31.95 -5.02 -5.68
N TYR A 218 -31.57 -4.60 -4.49
CA TYR A 218 -30.23 -4.16 -4.15
C TYR A 218 -29.72 -4.88 -2.91
N VAL A 219 -28.40 -5.07 -2.87
CA VAL A 219 -27.65 -5.54 -1.72
C VAL A 219 -26.95 -4.35 -1.10
N ILE A 220 -27.27 -4.09 0.15
CA ILE A 220 -26.56 -3.13 1.00
C ILE A 220 -25.44 -3.93 1.70
N ALA A 221 -24.20 -3.64 1.36
CA ALA A 221 -23.03 -4.31 1.91
C ALA A 221 -22.33 -3.38 2.90
N LYS A 222 -22.29 -3.74 4.18
CA LYS A 222 -21.58 -3.02 5.25
C LYS A 222 -20.34 -3.80 5.64
N ARG A 223 -19.16 -3.17 5.59
CA ARG A 223 -17.94 -3.75 6.16
C ARG A 223 -17.67 -3.16 7.53
N SER A 224 -17.90 -3.96 8.57
CA SER A 224 -17.77 -3.52 9.95
C SER A 224 -17.15 -4.58 10.86
N GLY A 225 -16.72 -4.15 12.04
CA GLY A 225 -16.12 -4.99 13.07
C GLY A 225 -16.52 -4.56 14.47
N THR A 226 -16.41 -5.49 15.42
CA THR A 226 -16.74 -5.29 16.83
C THR A 226 -15.64 -5.86 17.73
N LEU A 227 -15.62 -5.50 19.01
CA LEU A 227 -14.66 -6.06 19.98
C LEU A 227 -14.71 -7.58 20.10
N LYS A 228 -15.87 -8.21 19.84
CA LYS A 228 -16.00 -9.67 19.86
C LYS A 228 -15.34 -10.32 18.63
N GLN A 229 -15.42 -9.65 17.48
CA GLN A 229 -14.93 -10.19 16.21
C GLN A 229 -13.43 -9.92 16.00
N GLN A 230 -12.91 -8.78 16.47
CA GLN A 230 -11.51 -8.35 16.28
C GLN A 230 -11.06 -8.39 14.81
N LYS A 231 -12.01 -8.19 13.88
CA LYS A 231 -11.78 -8.20 12.43
C LYS A 231 -12.93 -7.48 11.73
N LEU A 232 -12.64 -6.83 10.60
CA LEU A 232 -13.66 -6.37 9.67
C LEU A 232 -14.28 -7.53 8.89
N THR A 233 -15.61 -7.53 8.81
CA THR A 233 -16.41 -8.54 8.13
C THR A 233 -17.52 -7.87 7.32
N TRP A 234 -17.91 -8.51 6.21
CA TRP A 234 -19.03 -8.06 5.40
C TRP A 234 -20.36 -8.56 5.96
N ASN A 235 -21.29 -7.63 6.11
CA ASN A 235 -22.69 -7.89 6.46
C ASN A 235 -23.56 -7.40 5.30
N PHE A 236 -24.56 -8.21 4.94
CA PHE A 236 -25.40 -7.96 3.77
C PHE A 236 -26.87 -7.84 4.16
N GLU A 237 -27.53 -6.85 3.60
CA GLU A 237 -28.98 -6.69 3.67
C GLU A 237 -29.55 -6.57 2.26
N GLN A 238 -30.61 -7.31 1.96
CA GLN A 238 -31.32 -7.21 0.69
C GLN A 238 -32.53 -6.28 0.84
N ARG A 239 -32.67 -5.31 -0.07
CA ARG A 239 -33.83 -4.42 -0.12
C ARG A 239 -34.30 -4.19 -1.55
N THR A 240 -35.60 -4.05 -1.71
CA THR A 240 -36.19 -3.50 -2.95
C THR A 240 -36.21 -1.99 -2.83
N LEU A 241 -35.44 -1.30 -3.67
CA LEU A 241 -35.31 0.15 -3.65
C LEU A 241 -35.98 0.78 -4.88
N LYS A 242 -36.48 2.00 -4.69
CA LYS A 242 -37.01 2.85 -5.75
C LYS A 242 -35.90 3.75 -6.28
N SER A 243 -36.00 4.09 -7.57
CA SER A 243 -35.11 5.06 -8.20
C SER A 243 -35.15 6.40 -7.45
N GLY A 244 -33.99 7.04 -7.32
CA GLY A 244 -33.82 8.31 -6.61
C GLY A 244 -32.96 8.18 -5.35
N LYS A 245 -33.14 9.11 -4.41
CA LYS A 245 -32.33 9.15 -3.18
C LYS A 245 -32.79 8.11 -2.17
N PHE A 246 -31.84 7.34 -1.67
CA PHE A 246 -32.02 6.39 -0.60
C PHE A 246 -31.11 6.76 0.57
N GLU A 247 -31.71 6.99 1.73
CA GLU A 247 -31.00 7.25 2.98
C GLU A 247 -30.87 5.96 3.78
N TYR A 248 -29.68 5.73 4.32
CA TYR A 248 -29.37 4.56 5.13
C TYR A 248 -28.63 4.97 6.41
N GLU A 249 -29.21 4.59 7.55
CA GLU A 249 -28.66 4.85 8.86
C GLU A 249 -28.00 3.58 9.42
N ILE A 250 -26.82 3.75 10.02
CA ILE A 250 -26.14 2.72 10.80
C ILE A 250 -26.10 3.23 12.24
N GLU A 251 -26.70 2.47 13.15
CA GLU A 251 -26.67 2.72 14.59
C GLU A 251 -25.67 1.77 15.26
N ASN A 252 -24.87 2.29 16.20
CA ASN A 252 -23.98 1.46 17.00
C ASN A 252 -24.79 0.80 18.13
N ASP A 253 -24.91 -0.53 18.08
CA ASP A 253 -25.61 -1.30 19.11
C ASP A 253 -24.65 -1.94 20.14
N THR A 254 -23.35 -1.66 20.03
CA THR A 254 -22.29 -2.34 20.78
C THR A 254 -21.42 -1.37 21.58
N ASN A 255 -20.49 -1.92 22.37
CA ASN A 255 -19.54 -1.09 23.13
C ASN A 255 -18.45 -0.47 22.24
N LEU A 256 -18.23 -1.02 21.05
CA LEU A 256 -17.38 -0.46 20.01
C LEU A 256 -17.79 -1.10 18.68
N GLU A 257 -18.29 -0.28 17.77
CA GLU A 257 -18.49 -0.65 16.37
C GLU A 257 -17.55 0.16 15.49
N VAL A 258 -16.92 -0.55 14.56
CA VAL A 258 -15.94 -0.05 13.62
C VAL A 258 -16.54 -0.21 12.23
N LEU A 259 -16.62 0.86 11.45
CA LEU A 259 -17.10 0.89 10.08
C LEU A 259 -15.95 1.25 9.15
N ASN A 260 -15.70 0.44 8.13
CA ASN A 260 -14.73 0.78 7.09
C ASN A 260 -15.40 1.35 5.84
N THR A 261 -16.45 0.70 5.34
CA THR A 261 -17.17 1.18 4.17
C THR A 261 -18.58 0.57 4.09
N ILE A 262 -19.42 1.20 3.29
CA ILE A 262 -20.75 0.74 2.91
C ILE A 262 -20.95 0.92 1.41
N ALA A 263 -21.71 0.01 0.80
CA ALA A 263 -22.06 0.05 -0.61
C ALA A 263 -23.52 -0.34 -0.82
N VAL A 264 -24.15 0.22 -1.86
CA VAL A 264 -25.44 -0.25 -2.38
C VAL A 264 -25.22 -0.72 -3.81
N VAL A 265 -25.38 -2.02 -4.03
CA VAL A 265 -25.04 -2.70 -5.28
C VAL A 265 -26.29 -3.41 -5.81
N SER A 266 -26.52 -3.40 -7.12
CA SER A 266 -27.63 -4.17 -7.69
C SER A 266 -27.42 -5.67 -7.43
N GLU A 267 -28.51 -6.41 -7.19
CA GLU A 267 -28.43 -7.86 -6.91
C GLU A 267 -27.71 -8.62 -8.05
N GLY A 268 -27.92 -8.19 -9.30
CA GLY A 268 -27.23 -8.75 -10.47
C GLY A 268 -25.72 -8.59 -10.39
N GLU A 269 -25.23 -7.36 -10.17
CA GLU A 269 -23.79 -7.10 -10.08
C GLU A 269 -23.13 -7.76 -8.87
N PHE A 270 -23.85 -7.86 -7.76
CA PHE A 270 -23.38 -8.60 -6.59
C PHE A 270 -23.20 -10.08 -6.90
N ASN A 271 -24.19 -10.72 -7.54
CA ASN A 271 -24.08 -12.13 -7.92
C ASN A 271 -22.99 -12.36 -8.98
N ASP A 272 -22.80 -11.41 -9.90
CA ASP A 272 -21.75 -11.49 -10.91
C ASP A 272 -20.35 -11.36 -10.28
N SER A 273 -20.17 -10.54 -9.24
CA SER A 273 -18.88 -10.45 -8.54
C SER A 273 -18.55 -11.72 -7.75
N ILE A 274 -19.55 -12.40 -7.18
CA ILE A 274 -19.37 -13.70 -6.51
C ILE A 274 -18.90 -14.74 -7.53
N LYS A 275 -19.57 -14.85 -8.67
CA LYS A 275 -19.14 -15.76 -9.76
C LYS A 275 -17.74 -15.41 -10.28
N GLN A 276 -17.43 -14.11 -10.38
CA GLN A 276 -16.11 -13.65 -10.81
C GLN A 276 -15.02 -14.07 -9.81
N ALA A 277 -15.27 -13.97 -8.50
CA ALA A 277 -14.35 -14.43 -7.47
C ALA A 277 -14.12 -15.94 -7.54
N GLU A 278 -15.18 -16.74 -7.71
CA GLU A 278 -15.06 -18.19 -7.89
C GLU A 278 -14.25 -18.56 -9.14
N ALA A 279 -14.51 -17.89 -10.26
CA ALA A 279 -13.76 -18.09 -11.50
C ALA A 279 -12.28 -17.74 -11.32
N TYR A 280 -11.96 -16.67 -10.58
CA TYR A 280 -10.59 -16.30 -10.25
C TYR A 280 -9.89 -17.32 -9.36
N MET A 281 -10.57 -17.78 -8.31
CA MET A 281 -10.05 -18.81 -7.42
C MET A 281 -9.79 -20.13 -8.14
N SER A 282 -10.65 -20.48 -9.10
CA SER A 282 -10.46 -21.64 -9.98
C SER A 282 -9.27 -21.44 -10.94
N ARG A 283 -9.20 -20.29 -11.62
CA ARG A 283 -8.15 -19.99 -12.61
C ARG A 283 -6.75 -19.95 -11.98
N PHE A 284 -6.59 -19.19 -10.90
CA PHE A 284 -5.26 -18.95 -10.29
C PHE A 284 -4.91 -19.99 -9.22
N GLY A 285 -5.91 -20.66 -8.65
CA GLY A 285 -5.74 -21.59 -7.56
C GLY A 285 -5.44 -20.89 -6.22
N ILE A 286 -5.77 -21.58 -5.13
CA ILE A 286 -5.55 -21.13 -3.76
C ILE A 286 -4.25 -21.74 -3.23
N SER A 287 -3.46 -20.94 -2.52
CA SER A 287 -2.26 -21.38 -1.81
C SER A 287 -2.31 -20.92 -0.36
N ASP A 288 -1.57 -21.62 0.50
CA ASP A 288 -1.28 -21.12 1.85
C ASP A 288 -0.19 -20.03 1.79
N ASN A 289 -0.24 -19.11 2.77
CA ASN A 289 0.78 -18.09 3.02
C ASN A 289 2.17 -18.69 3.26
N SER A 290 2.22 -19.92 3.77
CA SER A 290 3.47 -20.63 4.08
C SER A 290 4.16 -21.26 2.85
N ASN A 291 3.55 -21.16 1.66
CA ASN A 291 4.08 -21.79 0.47
C ASN A 291 5.42 -21.17 0.05
N PRO A 292 6.54 -21.91 0.13
CA PRO A 292 7.87 -21.37 -0.11
C PRO A 292 8.03 -20.84 -1.54
N SER A 293 7.34 -21.42 -2.54
CA SER A 293 7.47 -21.00 -3.94
C SER A 293 6.97 -19.57 -4.21
N LEU A 294 6.22 -18.96 -3.27
CA LEU A 294 5.76 -17.58 -3.38
C LEU A 294 6.79 -16.57 -2.83
N SER A 295 7.78 -17.06 -2.10
CA SER A 295 8.86 -16.26 -1.50
C SER A 295 10.17 -16.31 -2.27
N GLU A 296 10.27 -17.20 -3.27
CA GLU A 296 11.41 -17.33 -4.19
C GLU A 296 11.50 -16.11 -5.10
N TRP A 297 12.74 -15.68 -5.34
CA TRP A 297 13.09 -14.57 -6.22
C TRP A 297 14.39 -14.92 -6.95
N HIS A 298 14.57 -14.32 -8.13
CA HIS A 298 15.76 -14.51 -8.95
C HIS A 298 16.43 -13.16 -9.21
N ASP A 299 17.77 -13.19 -9.25
CA ASP A 299 18.58 -12.06 -9.67
C ASP A 299 18.26 -11.70 -11.12
N VAL A 300 18.38 -10.41 -11.43
CA VAL A 300 18.14 -9.85 -12.76
C VAL A 300 19.40 -9.13 -13.19
N SER A 301 19.92 -9.44 -14.38
CA SER A 301 21.08 -8.73 -14.90
C SER A 301 20.66 -7.38 -15.48
N ILE A 302 21.36 -6.33 -15.07
CA ILE A 302 21.07 -4.94 -15.45
C ILE A 302 22.04 -4.50 -16.53
N LYS A 303 21.51 -3.97 -17.62
CA LYS A 303 22.27 -3.22 -18.62
C LYS A 303 21.87 -1.76 -18.52
N GLU A 304 22.68 -0.99 -17.79
CA GLU A 304 22.45 0.44 -17.62
C GLU A 304 22.67 1.18 -18.94
N ASN A 305 21.62 1.82 -19.46
CA ASN A 305 21.67 2.59 -20.70
C ASN A 305 21.78 4.10 -20.46
N GLY A 306 22.10 4.53 -19.23
CA GLY A 306 22.23 5.93 -18.81
C GLY A 306 20.87 6.64 -18.62
N GLY A 307 20.68 7.32 -17.48
CA GLY A 307 19.44 8.04 -17.15
C GLY A 307 18.44 7.21 -16.33
N LEU A 308 17.14 7.54 -16.37
CA LEU A 308 16.05 6.81 -15.68
C LEU A 308 15.42 5.72 -16.58
N THR A 309 16.23 5.10 -17.42
CA THR A 309 15.85 4.00 -18.31
C THR A 309 16.84 2.86 -18.14
N ASN A 310 16.33 1.70 -17.70
CA ASN A 310 17.14 0.52 -17.46
C ASN A 310 16.58 -0.67 -18.26
N GLU A 311 17.49 -1.46 -18.82
CA GLU A 311 17.20 -2.68 -19.55
C GLU A 311 17.56 -3.87 -18.64
N TYR A 312 16.63 -4.79 -18.49
CA TYR A 312 16.73 -5.93 -17.60
C TYR A 312 16.61 -7.23 -18.38
N GLN A 313 17.53 -8.16 -18.13
CA GLN A 313 17.50 -9.51 -18.67
C GLN A 313 16.95 -10.47 -17.61
N LEU A 314 15.97 -11.27 -18.00
CA LEU A 314 15.14 -12.07 -17.11
C LEU A 314 15.52 -13.54 -17.19
N SER A 315 15.10 -14.31 -16.18
CA SER A 315 15.12 -15.77 -16.29
C SER A 315 13.92 -16.25 -17.12
N ASP A 316 14.09 -17.32 -17.90
CA ASP A 316 13.13 -17.83 -18.89
C ASP A 316 11.73 -18.17 -18.32
N ASP A 317 11.57 -18.19 -16.99
CA ASP A 317 10.38 -18.67 -16.29
C ASP A 317 9.67 -17.59 -15.45
N ASP A 318 10.24 -16.38 -15.32
CA ASP A 318 9.69 -15.34 -14.47
C ASP A 318 8.61 -14.50 -15.17
N SER A 319 7.58 -14.14 -14.41
CA SER A 319 6.44 -13.38 -14.95
C SER A 319 6.36 -11.94 -14.45
N TRP A 320 7.16 -11.61 -13.44
CA TRP A 320 7.08 -10.33 -12.75
C TRP A 320 8.46 -9.77 -12.46
N LEU A 321 8.63 -8.48 -12.73
CA LEU A 321 9.79 -7.71 -12.31
C LEU A 321 9.37 -6.84 -11.13
N ILE A 322 10.13 -6.91 -10.05
CA ILE A 322 9.90 -6.14 -8.83
C ILE A 322 10.99 -5.12 -8.69
N TYR A 323 10.60 -3.87 -8.45
CA TYR A 323 11.52 -2.77 -8.24
C TYR A 323 11.20 -2.12 -6.89
N THR A 324 12.11 -2.24 -5.93
CA THR A 324 11.88 -1.87 -4.51
C THR A 324 11.82 -0.37 -4.24
N GLN A 325 11.85 0.46 -5.28
CA GLN A 325 11.53 1.87 -5.19
C GLN A 325 10.05 2.10 -4.92
N ASN A 326 9.74 3.27 -4.36
CA ASN A 326 8.36 3.68 -4.08
C ASN A 326 7.51 3.60 -5.36
N PHE A 327 6.30 3.05 -5.20
CA PHE A 327 5.34 2.90 -6.27
C PHE A 327 4.95 4.26 -6.85
N ASP A 328 5.17 4.43 -8.16
CA ASP A 328 4.82 5.64 -8.87
C ASP A 328 4.26 5.29 -10.25
N ARG A 329 3.09 5.85 -10.60
CA ARG A 329 2.44 5.60 -11.90
C ARG A 329 3.23 6.15 -13.10
N GLY A 330 4.25 6.96 -12.87
CA GLY A 330 5.17 7.44 -13.89
C GLY A 330 6.12 6.36 -14.42
N TRP A 331 6.27 5.22 -13.74
CA TRP A 331 7.04 4.10 -14.27
C TRP A 331 6.25 3.30 -15.29
N GLU A 332 6.88 3.02 -16.43
CA GLU A 332 6.33 2.23 -17.53
C GLU A 332 7.30 1.13 -17.96
N SER A 333 6.75 0.01 -18.43
CA SER A 333 7.48 -1.05 -19.14
C SER A 333 7.14 -1.00 -20.63
N ASP A 334 8.10 -1.35 -21.48
CA ASP A 334 7.92 -1.53 -22.93
C ASP A 334 7.13 -2.80 -23.31
N VAL A 335 7.14 -3.81 -22.44
CA VAL A 335 6.46 -5.09 -22.66
C VAL A 335 4.98 -5.04 -22.26
N SER A 336 4.67 -4.38 -21.14
CA SER A 336 3.32 -4.42 -20.56
C SER A 336 2.97 -3.14 -19.83
N ASN A 337 1.72 -2.72 -20.00
CA ASN A 337 1.14 -1.63 -19.22
C ASN A 337 0.63 -2.07 -17.84
N LEU A 338 0.75 -3.36 -17.50
CA LEU A 338 0.32 -3.88 -16.21
C LEU A 338 1.38 -3.61 -15.15
N HIS A 339 1.11 -2.60 -14.33
CA HIS A 339 1.94 -2.13 -13.23
C HIS A 339 1.11 -2.09 -11.93
N LEU A 340 1.59 -2.78 -10.88
CA LEU A 340 0.89 -2.95 -9.62
C LEU A 340 1.72 -2.50 -8.41
N PRO A 341 1.06 -2.03 -7.33
CA PRO A 341 1.72 -1.67 -6.08
C PRO A 341 1.97 -2.93 -5.23
N VAL A 342 3.08 -3.60 -5.49
CA VAL A 342 3.55 -4.75 -4.69
C VAL A 342 3.83 -4.29 -3.26
N PHE A 343 3.46 -5.12 -2.28
CA PHE A 343 3.39 -4.79 -0.85
C PHE A 343 2.60 -3.50 -0.53
N SER A 344 1.71 -3.08 -1.43
CA SER A 344 1.07 -1.76 -1.40
C SER A 344 2.06 -0.59 -1.33
N MET A 345 3.31 -0.75 -1.77
CA MET A 345 4.37 0.25 -1.58
C MET A 345 5.34 0.37 -2.75
N ILE A 346 5.70 -0.74 -3.40
CA ILE A 346 6.76 -0.79 -4.41
C ILE A 346 6.22 -1.18 -5.80
N ASN A 347 7.04 -1.03 -6.84
CA ASN A 347 6.62 -1.24 -8.22
C ASN A 347 6.71 -2.73 -8.61
N GLY A 348 5.67 -3.25 -9.27
CA GLY A 348 5.67 -4.60 -9.86
C GLY A 348 5.13 -4.59 -11.29
N PHE A 349 5.94 -5.04 -12.24
CA PHE A 349 5.62 -5.05 -13.67
C PHE A 349 5.37 -6.47 -14.13
N TYR A 350 4.25 -6.70 -14.82
CA TYR A 350 3.98 -7.99 -15.44
C TYR A 350 4.72 -8.12 -16.77
N LEU A 351 5.41 -9.23 -17.00
CA LEU A 351 6.32 -9.40 -18.14
C LEU A 351 5.80 -10.38 -19.19
N GLY A 352 4.77 -11.18 -18.87
CA GLY A 352 4.29 -12.21 -19.80
C GLY A 352 5.37 -13.25 -20.11
N ASP A 353 5.70 -13.39 -21.39
CA ASP A 353 6.72 -14.32 -21.93
C ASP A 353 7.98 -13.58 -22.42
N ALA A 354 8.21 -12.34 -21.98
CA ALA A 354 9.36 -11.57 -22.43
C ALA A 354 10.64 -11.96 -21.67
N ASP A 355 11.72 -12.21 -22.39
CA ASP A 355 13.05 -12.50 -21.83
C ASP A 355 13.84 -11.24 -21.46
N GLN A 356 13.36 -10.09 -21.92
CA GLN A 356 13.95 -8.78 -21.71
C GLN A 356 12.87 -7.72 -21.53
N VAL A 357 13.14 -6.76 -20.63
CA VAL A 357 12.24 -5.64 -20.39
C VAL A 357 13.02 -4.34 -20.20
N THR A 358 12.52 -3.27 -20.79
CA THR A 358 12.97 -1.90 -20.52
C THR A 358 11.97 -1.22 -19.60
N VAL A 359 12.43 -0.73 -18.45
CA VAL A 359 11.63 0.11 -17.55
C VAL A 359 12.12 1.53 -17.64
N LYS A 360 11.19 2.47 -17.83
CA LYS A 360 11.47 3.90 -17.98
C LYS A 360 10.58 4.73 -17.05
N PHE A 361 11.14 5.81 -16.49
CA PHE A 361 10.35 6.79 -15.75
C PHE A 361 9.89 7.93 -16.66
N THR A 362 8.59 8.03 -16.91
CA THR A 362 8.02 9.07 -17.79
C THR A 362 8.06 10.47 -17.20
N GLY A 363 8.13 10.61 -15.87
CA GLY A 363 8.29 11.90 -15.20
C GLY A 363 9.58 12.63 -15.57
N GLU A 364 10.57 11.91 -16.12
CA GLU A 364 11.81 12.49 -16.65
C GLU A 364 11.54 13.49 -17.79
N LYS A 365 10.51 13.26 -18.62
CA LYS A 365 10.13 14.22 -19.68
C LYS A 365 9.69 15.56 -19.10
N ASN A 366 8.94 15.53 -17.99
CA ASN A 366 8.48 16.73 -17.29
C ASN A 366 9.64 17.45 -16.60
N LEU A 367 10.59 16.69 -16.02
CA LEU A 367 11.81 17.26 -15.43
C LEU A 367 12.75 17.87 -16.47
N LYS A 368 12.94 17.23 -17.63
CA LYS A 368 13.72 17.77 -18.75
C LYS A 368 13.08 19.03 -19.32
N LEU A 369 11.76 19.04 -19.46
CA LEU A 369 11.00 20.20 -19.91
C LEU A 369 11.05 21.35 -18.89
N SER A 370 10.88 21.06 -17.59
CA SER A 370 10.95 22.08 -16.54
C SER A 370 12.36 22.67 -16.44
N ASN A 371 13.40 21.84 -16.47
CA ASN A 371 14.78 22.30 -16.46
C ASN A 371 15.10 23.14 -17.72
N GLY A 372 14.57 22.76 -18.88
CA GLY A 372 14.68 23.54 -20.11
C GLY A 372 13.99 24.91 -20.01
N ILE A 373 12.79 24.98 -19.44
CA ILE A 373 12.06 26.24 -19.19
C ILE A 373 12.81 27.11 -18.17
N SER A 374 13.31 26.52 -17.07
CA SER A 374 14.08 27.24 -16.05
C SER A 374 15.36 27.84 -16.62
N LEU A 375 16.13 27.07 -17.41
CA LEU A 375 17.34 27.55 -18.08
C LEU A 375 17.03 28.67 -19.09
N GLY A 376 15.97 28.50 -19.91
CA GLY A 376 15.51 29.53 -20.83
C GLY A 376 15.09 30.82 -20.12
N SER A 377 14.42 30.70 -18.96
CA SER A 377 14.00 31.83 -18.14
C SER A 377 15.20 32.61 -17.56
N ILE A 378 16.23 31.88 -17.09
CA ILE A 378 17.49 32.47 -16.63
C ILE A 378 18.18 33.22 -17.77
N SER A 379 18.23 32.65 -18.97
CA SER A 379 18.81 33.31 -20.15
C SER A 379 18.08 34.61 -20.52
N VAL A 380 16.75 34.62 -20.52
CA VAL A 380 15.94 35.83 -20.79
C VAL A 380 16.16 36.91 -19.74
N LEU A 381 16.24 36.53 -18.46
CA LEU A 381 16.55 37.45 -17.36
C LEU A 381 17.95 38.06 -17.50
N LEU A 382 18.95 37.25 -17.86
CA LEU A 382 20.32 37.70 -18.14
C LEU A 382 20.38 38.68 -19.31
N VAL A 383 19.71 38.38 -20.43
CA VAL A 383 19.66 39.26 -21.60
C VAL A 383 18.93 40.56 -21.27
N SER A 384 17.83 40.49 -20.53
CA SER A 384 17.05 41.65 -20.11
C SER A 384 17.82 42.54 -19.14
N TYR A 385 18.55 41.93 -18.19
CA TYR A 385 19.46 42.63 -17.29
C TYR A 385 20.61 43.31 -18.04
N LEU A 386 21.26 42.61 -18.98
CA LEU A 386 22.33 43.16 -19.81
C LEU A 386 21.83 44.30 -20.70
N ALA A 387 20.67 44.15 -21.35
CA ALA A 387 20.05 45.19 -22.16
C ALA A 387 19.70 46.43 -21.32
N TYR A 388 19.15 46.23 -20.11
CA TYR A 388 18.90 47.32 -19.16
C TYR A 388 20.19 48.01 -18.70
N ALA A 389 21.23 47.24 -18.39
CA ALA A 389 22.53 47.77 -17.96
C ALA A 389 23.21 48.58 -19.07
N ILE A 390 23.12 48.13 -20.33
CA ILE A 390 23.62 48.86 -21.50
C ILE A 390 22.80 50.15 -21.70
N TYR A 391 21.46 50.06 -21.70
CA TYR A 391 20.57 51.22 -21.82
C TYR A 391 20.88 52.31 -20.78
N ARG A 392 21.09 51.90 -19.52
CA ARG A 392 21.44 52.81 -18.42
C ARG A 392 22.82 53.46 -18.59
N LYS A 393 23.76 52.82 -19.28
CA LYS A 393 25.10 53.36 -19.57
C LYS A 393 25.12 54.32 -20.76
N SER A 394 24.16 54.20 -21.66
CA SER A 394 23.98 55.05 -22.84
C SER A 394 23.08 56.28 -22.62
N ARG A 395 22.54 56.44 -21.41
CA ARG A 395 21.99 57.69 -20.87
C ARG A 395 23.01 58.29 -19.92
#